data_AF-A0A2E5GXP7-F1
#
_entry.id   AF-A0A2E5GXP7-F1
#
_cell.length_a   1.000
_cell.length_b   1.000
_cell.length_c   1.000
_cell.angle_alpha   90.00
_cell.angle_beta   90.00
_cell.angle_gamma   90.00
#
_symmetry.space_group_name_H-M   'P 1'
#
loop_
_entity.id
_entity.type
_entity.pdbx_description
1 polymer ?
#
loop_
_entity_poly.entity_id
_entity_poly.type
_entity_poly.pdbx_seq_one_letter_code
_entity_poly.pdbx_strand_id
1 'polypeptide(L)'
;MVELIRALGVFCETPSKEHVRLTRLLGFSQAPTSEQYVEIFLHKLPPYASLYTNIEGEMGGDAMERISGFWEVLRRDVPDEPDHLGSLLGLVALLEEAQSLEKEPARAVLIERSRAALFWEHLLPWLPMYLERVESRGQGTVYAEWAELLTETLVCEMESLGPLEDLPRHLVAASGLADPRCNGAAPFLASLFIPVRTGFILLPDDLSKLAEEVGISSEYQDRRSILEDLLRVAPKQTLDGLAEVILDRSHHWLQRWDSCGKIASHWKNRTEESVKLLKQLARDLEEGTRLA
;
A
#
# COMPACT_ATOMS: atom_id res chain seq x y z
N MET A 1 -3.13 -23.34 -5.15
CA MET A 1 -3.19 -21.88 -5.00
C MET A 1 -1.82 -21.28 -5.28
N VAL A 2 -0.76 -21.91 -4.76
CA VAL A 2 0.65 -21.78 -5.17
C VAL A 2 0.89 -21.23 -6.59
N GLU A 3 0.52 -21.97 -7.65
CA GLU A 3 0.88 -21.60 -9.03
C GLU A 3 0.20 -20.30 -9.49
N LEU A 4 -1.00 -20.01 -8.95
CA LEU A 4 -1.70 -18.75 -9.22
C LEU A 4 -0.95 -17.59 -8.56
N ILE A 5 -0.56 -17.73 -7.28
CA ILE A 5 0.20 -16.70 -6.55
C ILE A 5 1.54 -16.42 -7.25
N ARG A 6 2.25 -17.48 -7.66
CA ARG A 6 3.50 -17.36 -8.41
C ARG A 6 3.29 -16.65 -9.75
N ALA A 7 2.25 -17.03 -10.50
CA ALA A 7 1.92 -16.38 -11.78
C ALA A 7 1.57 -14.91 -11.60
N LEU A 8 0.82 -14.55 -10.55
CA LEU A 8 0.48 -13.17 -10.22
C LEU A 8 1.72 -12.36 -9.81
N GLY A 9 2.66 -12.96 -9.09
CA GLY A 9 3.93 -12.32 -8.73
C GLY A 9 4.77 -11.90 -9.95
N VAL A 10 4.69 -12.64 -11.06
CA VAL A 10 5.39 -12.28 -12.32
C VAL A 10 4.94 -10.93 -12.87
N PHE A 11 3.67 -10.54 -12.69
CA PHE A 11 3.15 -9.26 -13.20
C PHE A 11 3.70 -8.03 -12.46
N CYS A 12 4.39 -8.22 -11.32
CA CYS A 12 5.16 -7.16 -10.68
C CYS A 12 6.51 -6.91 -11.35
N GLU A 13 6.91 -7.74 -12.32
CA GLU A 13 8.18 -7.66 -13.02
C GLU A 13 8.05 -7.01 -14.41
N THR A 14 9.17 -6.59 -14.99
CA THR A 14 9.16 -5.96 -16.31
C THR A 14 8.53 -6.88 -17.38
N PRO A 15 7.57 -6.39 -18.19
CA PRO A 15 6.86 -7.21 -19.16
C PRO A 15 7.78 -7.94 -20.15
N SER A 16 7.46 -9.21 -20.37
CA SER A 16 8.26 -10.14 -21.18
C SER A 16 7.36 -11.09 -21.98
N LYS A 17 7.95 -11.96 -22.81
CA LYS A 17 7.19 -12.98 -23.57
C LYS A 17 6.40 -13.95 -22.68
N GLU A 18 6.84 -14.12 -21.43
CA GLU A 18 6.17 -14.96 -20.44
C GLU A 18 4.80 -14.39 -20.06
N HIS A 19 4.70 -13.07 -19.89
CA HIS A 19 3.47 -12.37 -19.55
C HIS A 19 2.36 -12.63 -20.56
N VAL A 20 2.68 -12.72 -21.86
CA VAL A 20 1.69 -13.03 -22.91
C VAL A 20 1.06 -14.41 -22.68
N ARG A 21 1.83 -15.39 -22.20
CA ARG A 21 1.30 -16.72 -21.91
C ARG A 21 0.45 -16.71 -20.65
N LEU A 22 0.97 -16.10 -19.58
CA LEU A 22 0.26 -16.00 -18.30
C LEU A 22 -1.06 -15.24 -18.43
N THR A 23 -1.08 -14.13 -19.18
CA THR A 23 -2.30 -13.36 -19.51
C THR A 23 -3.41 -14.28 -20.03
N ARG A 24 -3.10 -15.16 -21.00
CA ARG A 24 -4.09 -16.09 -21.56
C ARG A 24 -4.54 -17.15 -20.57
N LEU A 25 -3.63 -17.63 -19.72
CA LEU A 25 -3.94 -18.65 -18.72
C LEU A 25 -4.82 -18.10 -17.59
N LEU A 26 -4.56 -16.86 -17.17
CA LEU A 26 -5.31 -16.16 -16.12
C LEU A 26 -6.60 -15.54 -16.64
N GLY A 27 -6.81 -15.52 -17.96
CA GLY A 27 -8.03 -15.00 -18.57
C GLY A 27 -8.09 -13.48 -18.66
N PHE A 28 -6.95 -12.80 -18.55
CA PHE A 28 -6.88 -11.34 -18.66
C PHE A 28 -7.16 -10.85 -20.08
N SER A 29 -7.75 -9.67 -20.20
CA SER A 29 -8.22 -9.09 -21.46
C SER A 29 -7.09 -8.74 -22.43
N GLN A 30 -5.92 -8.37 -21.90
CA GLN A 30 -4.76 -7.95 -22.66
C GLN A 30 -3.45 -8.25 -21.94
N ALA A 31 -2.36 -8.42 -22.69
CA ALA A 31 -1.04 -8.56 -22.10
C ALA A 31 -0.50 -7.18 -21.67
N PRO A 32 0.30 -7.10 -20.59
CA PRO A 32 0.88 -5.84 -20.15
C PRO A 32 1.85 -5.29 -21.19
N THR A 33 1.79 -3.98 -21.40
CA THR A 33 2.81 -3.25 -22.16
C THR A 33 3.88 -2.68 -21.23
N SER A 34 5.07 -2.44 -21.78
CA SER A 34 6.15 -1.77 -21.03
C SER A 34 5.75 -0.36 -20.57
N GLU A 35 4.94 0.36 -21.36
CA GLU A 35 4.45 1.69 -21.00
C GLU A 35 3.52 1.65 -19.79
N GLN A 36 2.55 0.72 -19.77
CA GLN A 36 1.67 0.50 -18.63
C GLN A 36 2.47 0.11 -17.38
N TYR A 37 3.48 -0.75 -17.53
CA TYR A 37 4.35 -1.16 -16.42
C TYR A 37 5.10 0.03 -15.82
N VAL A 38 5.74 0.83 -16.68
CA VAL A 38 6.50 2.01 -16.26
C VAL A 38 5.58 3.01 -15.56
N GLU A 39 4.41 3.27 -16.14
CA GLU A 39 3.45 4.21 -15.56
C GLU A 39 2.96 3.75 -14.17
N ILE A 40 2.55 2.50 -14.04
CA ILE A 40 1.97 1.98 -12.80
C ILE A 40 3.07 1.70 -11.77
N PHE A 41 4.05 0.85 -12.08
CA PHE A 41 4.99 0.34 -11.08
C PHE A 41 6.29 1.12 -10.95
N LEU A 42 6.71 1.92 -11.93
CA LEU A 42 7.93 2.72 -11.77
C LEU A 42 7.63 4.16 -11.35
N HIS A 43 6.53 4.75 -11.84
CA HIS A 43 6.23 6.15 -11.59
C HIS A 43 5.20 6.39 -10.48
N LYS A 44 4.15 5.56 -10.39
CA LYS A 44 3.00 5.83 -9.50
C LYS A 44 3.01 4.99 -8.23
N LEU A 45 3.20 3.68 -8.35
CA LEU A 45 2.95 2.69 -7.30
C LEU A 45 4.03 1.59 -7.29
N PRO A 46 5.28 1.90 -6.90
CA PRO A 46 6.33 0.89 -6.85
C PRO A 46 6.02 -0.22 -5.86
N PRO A 47 6.14 -1.50 -6.24
CA PRO A 47 5.70 -2.66 -5.45
C PRO A 47 6.65 -3.04 -4.29
N TYR A 48 7.19 -2.08 -3.54
CA TYR A 48 8.09 -2.33 -2.41
C TYR A 48 7.40 -2.03 -1.08
N ALA A 49 7.33 -3.01 -0.18
CA ALA A 49 6.60 -2.86 1.08
C ALA A 49 7.12 -1.69 1.94
N SER A 50 8.43 -1.44 1.92
CA SER A 50 9.06 -0.38 2.72
C SER A 50 8.53 1.02 2.37
N LEU A 51 8.20 1.29 1.11
CA LEU A 51 7.64 2.58 0.68
C LEU A 51 6.31 2.93 1.37
N TYR A 52 5.56 1.91 1.80
CA TYR A 52 4.23 2.08 2.37
C TYR A 52 4.20 1.92 3.89
N THR A 53 5.22 1.29 4.46
CA THR A 53 5.28 0.92 5.88
C THR A 53 6.36 1.66 6.67
N ASN A 54 7.38 2.21 5.98
CA ASN A 54 8.47 2.92 6.64
C ASN A 54 8.02 4.31 7.11
N ILE A 55 8.36 4.67 8.35
CA ILE A 55 7.84 5.88 9.01
C ILE A 55 8.52 7.16 8.53
N GLU A 56 9.69 7.04 7.89
CA GLU A 56 10.45 8.10 7.23
C GLU A 56 9.93 8.38 5.82
N GLY A 57 9.14 7.47 5.22
CA GLY A 57 8.60 7.63 3.87
C GLY A 57 9.58 7.36 2.73
N GLU A 58 10.72 6.74 3.04
CA GLU A 58 11.74 6.33 2.07
C GLU A 58 11.76 4.81 1.91
N MET A 59 12.21 4.35 0.73
CA MET A 59 12.45 2.92 0.48
C MET A 59 13.59 2.43 1.38
N GLY A 60 13.47 1.21 1.90
CA GLY A 60 14.45 0.62 2.81
C GLY A 60 14.11 0.82 4.29
N GLY A 61 15.14 1.15 5.08
CA GLY A 61 15.03 1.38 6.52
C GLY A 61 14.61 0.14 7.32
N ASP A 62 14.09 0.38 8.53
CA ASP A 62 13.67 -0.66 9.48
C ASP A 62 12.64 -1.63 8.88
N ALA A 63 11.78 -1.15 7.98
CA ALA A 63 10.78 -1.98 7.31
C ALA A 63 11.43 -3.05 6.42
N MET A 64 12.40 -2.65 5.58
CA MET A 64 13.15 -3.58 4.74
C MET A 64 14.05 -4.49 5.56
N GLU A 65 14.76 -3.97 6.58
CA GLU A 65 15.60 -4.77 7.46
C GLU A 65 14.81 -5.89 8.15
N ARG A 66 13.59 -5.59 8.61
CA ARG A 66 12.70 -6.59 9.21
C ARG A 66 12.32 -7.69 8.22
N ILE A 67 12.02 -7.33 6.96
CA ILE A 67 11.68 -8.28 5.91
C ILE A 67 12.89 -9.14 5.56
N SER A 68 14.07 -8.55 5.38
CA SER A 68 15.33 -9.28 5.16
C SER A 68 15.62 -10.26 6.29
N GLY A 69 15.49 -9.83 7.55
CA GLY A 69 15.65 -10.72 8.71
C GLY A 69 14.64 -11.87 8.73
N PHE A 70 13.43 -11.69 8.18
CA PHE A 70 12.46 -12.76 8.03
C PHE A 70 12.94 -13.84 7.05
N TRP A 71 13.49 -13.44 5.90
CA TRP A 71 14.14 -14.36 4.95
C TRP A 71 15.25 -15.18 5.61
N GLU A 72 16.12 -14.51 6.38
CA GLU A 72 17.24 -15.15 7.09
C GLU A 72 16.76 -16.16 8.15
N VAL A 73 15.73 -15.81 8.93
CA VAL A 73 15.14 -16.71 9.95
C VAL A 73 14.55 -17.96 9.30
N LEU A 74 13.96 -17.83 8.11
CA LEU A 74 13.49 -18.95 7.31
C LEU A 74 14.63 -19.75 6.64
N ARG A 75 15.89 -19.33 6.82
CA ARG A 75 17.08 -19.91 6.21
C ARG A 75 16.98 -19.97 4.69
N ARG A 76 16.47 -18.89 4.10
CA ARG A 76 16.40 -18.69 2.66
C ARG A 76 17.44 -17.67 2.23
N ASP A 77 17.86 -17.77 0.98
CA ASP A 77 18.67 -16.73 0.37
C ASP A 77 17.84 -15.45 0.33
N VAL A 78 18.40 -14.36 0.86
CA VAL A 78 17.77 -13.05 0.82
C VAL A 78 17.96 -12.53 -0.61
N PRO A 79 16.87 -12.26 -1.37
CA PRO A 79 17.01 -11.71 -2.72
C PRO A 79 17.50 -10.26 -2.65
N ASP A 80 17.99 -9.73 -3.78
CA ASP A 80 18.47 -8.34 -3.88
C ASP A 80 17.37 -7.32 -3.52
N GLU A 81 16.12 -7.68 -3.79
CA GLU A 81 14.91 -6.90 -3.49
C GLU A 81 13.97 -7.69 -2.56
N PRO A 82 14.26 -7.74 -1.24
CA PRO A 82 13.60 -8.62 -0.28
C PRO A 82 12.17 -8.22 0.05
N ASP A 83 11.82 -6.94 -0.11
CA ASP A 83 10.50 -6.39 0.14
C ASP A 83 9.69 -6.09 -1.13
N HIS A 84 10.21 -6.46 -2.30
CA HIS A 84 9.47 -6.43 -3.56
C HIS A 84 8.31 -7.42 -3.52
N LEU A 85 7.13 -7.01 -3.99
CA LEU A 85 5.92 -7.83 -3.96
C LEU A 85 6.10 -9.16 -4.69
N GLY A 86 6.80 -9.17 -5.83
CA GLY A 86 7.12 -10.39 -6.56
C GLY A 86 7.91 -11.39 -5.71
N SER A 87 8.93 -10.91 -5.00
CA SER A 87 9.74 -11.71 -4.06
C SER A 87 8.89 -12.28 -2.92
N LEU A 88 8.03 -11.45 -2.31
CA LEU A 88 7.17 -11.86 -1.19
C LEU A 88 6.11 -12.88 -1.63
N LEU A 89 5.48 -12.71 -2.80
CA LEU A 89 4.54 -13.69 -3.35
C LEU A 89 5.26 -15.00 -3.74
N GLY A 90 6.49 -14.92 -4.24
CA GLY A 90 7.35 -16.08 -4.44
C GLY A 90 7.60 -16.85 -3.14
N LEU A 91 7.84 -16.13 -2.03
CA LEU A 91 8.00 -16.74 -0.71
C LEU A 91 6.72 -17.40 -0.21
N VAL A 92 5.55 -16.79 -0.44
CA VAL A 92 4.24 -17.40 -0.12
C VAL A 92 4.12 -18.75 -0.81
N ALA A 93 4.32 -18.78 -2.14
CA ALA A 93 4.22 -20.00 -2.93
C ALA A 93 5.20 -21.07 -2.44
N LEU A 94 6.44 -20.68 -2.11
CA LEU A 94 7.46 -21.58 -1.60
C LEU A 94 7.09 -22.18 -0.23
N LEU A 95 6.53 -21.39 0.68
CA LEU A 95 6.09 -21.88 2.00
C LEU A 95 4.86 -22.78 1.91
N GLU A 96 3.92 -22.49 1.02
CA GLU A 96 2.75 -23.36 0.75
C GLU A 96 3.20 -24.72 0.18
N GLU A 97 4.11 -24.73 -0.81
CA GLU A 97 4.70 -25.97 -1.33
C GLU A 97 5.43 -26.76 -0.24
N ALA A 98 6.28 -26.08 0.53
CA ALA A 98 7.02 -26.71 1.61
C ALA A 98 6.09 -27.35 2.65
N GLN A 99 4.99 -26.69 3.01
CA GLN A 99 3.99 -27.24 3.92
C GLN A 99 3.34 -28.51 3.33
N SER A 100 2.98 -28.49 2.04
CA SER A 100 2.32 -29.62 1.37
C SER A 100 3.17 -30.89 1.28
N LEU A 101 4.49 -30.72 1.21
CA LEU A 101 5.46 -31.81 1.09
C LEU A 101 5.99 -32.29 2.46
N GLU A 102 5.78 -31.51 3.52
CA GLU A 102 6.28 -31.83 4.85
C GLU A 102 5.49 -32.98 5.48
N LYS A 103 6.22 -33.98 5.98
CA LYS A 103 5.66 -35.20 6.58
C LYS A 103 5.74 -35.17 8.10
N GLU A 104 6.64 -34.37 8.67
CA GLU A 104 6.80 -34.24 10.11
C GLU A 104 5.80 -33.20 10.66
N PRO A 105 4.82 -33.59 11.51
CA PRO A 105 3.75 -32.69 11.94
C PRO A 105 4.24 -31.42 12.63
N ALA A 106 5.28 -31.52 13.46
CA ALA A 106 5.84 -30.37 14.15
C ALA A 106 6.44 -29.33 13.18
N ARG A 107 7.08 -29.78 12.10
CA ARG A 107 7.62 -28.88 11.07
C ARG A 107 6.52 -28.28 10.21
N ALA A 108 5.50 -29.06 9.88
CA ALA A 108 4.34 -28.55 9.13
C ALA A 108 3.67 -27.37 9.86
N VAL A 109 3.51 -27.47 11.19
CA VAL A 109 2.98 -26.37 12.03
C VAL A 109 3.91 -25.16 12.04
N LEU A 110 5.24 -25.36 12.06
CA LEU A 110 6.19 -24.24 11.98
C LEU A 110 6.09 -23.52 10.64
N ILE A 111 5.98 -24.26 9.53
CA ILE A 111 5.83 -23.68 8.18
C ILE A 111 4.50 -22.92 8.07
N GLU A 112 3.42 -23.49 8.61
CA GLU A 112 2.10 -22.84 8.69
C GLU A 112 2.18 -21.49 9.41
N ARG A 113 2.82 -21.47 10.60
CA ARG A 113 3.04 -20.24 11.37
C ARG A 113 3.92 -19.24 10.64
N SER A 114 4.96 -19.71 9.93
CA SER A 114 5.78 -18.85 9.09
C SER A 114 4.96 -18.24 7.95
N ARG A 115 4.08 -19.01 7.30
CA ARG A 115 3.20 -18.45 6.26
C ARG A 115 2.22 -17.43 6.84
N ALA A 116 1.60 -17.72 7.98
CA ALA A 116 0.75 -16.75 8.67
C ALA A 116 1.53 -15.46 9.01
N ALA A 117 2.75 -15.58 9.54
CA ALA A 117 3.60 -14.43 9.83
C ALA A 117 3.94 -13.62 8.58
N LEU A 118 4.27 -14.26 7.45
CA LEU A 118 4.51 -13.59 6.17
C LEU A 118 3.32 -12.72 5.74
N PHE A 119 2.11 -13.27 5.80
CA PHE A 119 0.90 -12.53 5.45
C PHE A 119 0.62 -11.40 6.42
N TRP A 120 0.51 -11.72 7.71
CA TRP A 120 0.10 -10.76 8.73
C TRP A 120 1.13 -9.66 8.94
N GLU A 121 2.42 -10.00 8.97
CA GLU A 121 3.50 -9.04 9.25
C GLU A 121 4.03 -8.36 7.98
N HIS A 122 4.07 -8.99 6.81
CA HIS A 122 4.87 -8.47 5.68
C HIS A 122 4.06 -8.15 4.42
N LEU A 123 2.85 -8.67 4.26
CA LEU A 123 1.97 -8.36 3.11
C LEU A 123 0.81 -7.46 3.51
N LEU A 124 -0.05 -7.93 4.41
CA LEU A 124 -1.31 -7.28 4.77
C LEU A 124 -1.18 -5.90 5.42
N PRO A 125 -0.05 -5.48 6.03
CA PRO A 125 0.07 -4.12 6.51
C PRO A 125 -0.14 -3.08 5.42
N TRP A 126 0.33 -3.29 4.19
CA TRP A 126 0.30 -2.26 3.14
C TRP A 126 -0.48 -2.67 1.89
N LEU A 127 -0.50 -3.96 1.60
CA LEU A 127 -0.96 -4.49 0.33
C LEU A 127 -2.45 -4.19 0.02
N PRO A 128 -3.39 -4.22 0.99
CA PRO A 128 -4.78 -3.86 0.72
C PRO A 128 -4.97 -2.46 0.13
N MET A 129 -4.32 -1.45 0.72
CA MET A 129 -4.36 -0.08 0.22
C MET A 129 -3.66 0.02 -1.13
N TYR A 130 -2.51 -0.64 -1.28
CA TYR A 130 -1.77 -0.66 -2.53
C TYR A 130 -2.58 -1.23 -3.70
N LEU A 131 -3.22 -2.38 -3.50
CA LEU A 131 -4.00 -3.04 -4.55
C LEU A 131 -5.22 -2.22 -4.96
N GLU A 132 -5.90 -1.53 -4.04
CA GLU A 132 -6.97 -0.58 -4.43
C GLU A 132 -6.44 0.53 -5.32
N ARG A 133 -5.24 1.06 -5.04
CA ARG A 133 -4.63 2.09 -5.88
C ARG A 133 -4.21 1.55 -7.23
N VAL A 134 -3.63 0.35 -7.30
CA VAL A 134 -3.29 -0.26 -8.60
C VAL A 134 -4.55 -0.51 -9.41
N GLU A 135 -5.60 -1.03 -8.79
CA GLU A 135 -6.88 -1.28 -9.46
C GLU A 135 -7.51 0.02 -9.99
N SER A 136 -7.63 1.05 -9.13
CA SER A 136 -8.21 2.33 -9.51
C SER A 136 -7.39 3.05 -10.60
N ARG A 137 -6.07 2.89 -10.63
CA ARG A 137 -5.20 3.57 -11.62
C ARG A 137 -5.00 2.76 -12.89
N GLY A 138 -5.07 1.44 -12.78
CA GLY A 138 -4.96 0.52 -13.90
C GLY A 138 -6.28 0.30 -14.63
N GLN A 139 -7.34 1.06 -14.37
CA GLN A 139 -8.63 0.87 -15.04
C GLN A 139 -8.48 0.86 -16.57
N GLY A 140 -9.04 -0.17 -17.22
CA GLY A 140 -8.89 -0.39 -18.67
C GLY A 140 -7.55 -1.00 -19.08
N THR A 141 -6.68 -1.34 -18.12
CA THR A 141 -5.41 -2.07 -18.33
C THR A 141 -5.46 -3.44 -17.65
N VAL A 142 -4.50 -4.31 -17.98
CA VAL A 142 -4.34 -5.61 -17.31
C VAL A 142 -4.04 -5.49 -15.80
N TYR A 143 -3.47 -4.37 -15.35
CA TYR A 143 -3.10 -4.22 -13.95
C TYR A 143 -4.30 -4.02 -13.02
N ALA A 144 -5.44 -3.54 -13.53
CA ALA A 144 -6.68 -3.57 -12.75
C ALA A 144 -7.19 -5.00 -12.54
N GLU A 145 -7.26 -5.80 -13.61
CA GLU A 145 -7.66 -7.22 -13.53
C GLU A 145 -6.70 -8.03 -12.65
N TRP A 146 -5.40 -7.74 -12.75
CA TRP A 146 -4.38 -8.33 -11.88
C TRP A 146 -4.58 -7.97 -10.40
N ALA A 147 -4.80 -6.69 -10.08
CA ALA A 147 -4.99 -6.25 -8.71
C ALA A 147 -6.28 -6.85 -8.10
N GLU A 148 -7.33 -6.94 -8.90
CA GLU A 148 -8.58 -7.59 -8.53
C GLU A 148 -8.37 -9.09 -8.24
N LEU A 149 -7.78 -9.83 -9.16
CA LEU A 149 -7.53 -11.27 -9.01
C LEU A 149 -6.56 -11.57 -7.86
N LEU A 150 -5.52 -10.75 -7.69
CA LEU A 150 -4.59 -10.88 -6.56
C LEU A 150 -5.30 -10.61 -5.23
N THR A 151 -6.18 -9.62 -5.18
CA THR A 151 -6.98 -9.36 -3.99
C THR A 151 -7.86 -10.56 -3.64
N GLU A 152 -8.61 -11.11 -4.60
CA GLU A 152 -9.46 -12.28 -4.38
C GLU A 152 -8.67 -13.50 -3.92
N THR A 153 -7.50 -13.73 -4.52
CA THR A 153 -6.60 -14.82 -4.16
C THR A 153 -6.11 -14.68 -2.72
N LEU A 154 -5.67 -13.48 -2.32
CA LEU A 154 -5.15 -13.23 -0.97
C LEU A 154 -6.23 -13.25 0.10
N VAL A 155 -7.45 -12.80 -0.21
CA VAL A 155 -8.60 -12.91 0.70
C VAL A 155 -8.91 -14.40 0.97
N CYS A 156 -8.96 -15.23 -0.08
CA CYS A 156 -9.14 -16.68 0.08
C CYS A 156 -8.03 -17.32 0.93
N GLU A 157 -6.77 -16.92 0.72
CA GLU A 157 -5.65 -17.43 1.50
C GLU A 157 -5.76 -17.03 2.98
N MET A 158 -6.13 -15.78 3.25
CA MET A 158 -6.23 -15.25 4.60
C MET A 158 -7.24 -16.01 5.46
N GLU A 159 -8.35 -16.48 4.88
CA GLU A 159 -9.35 -17.29 5.58
C GLU A 159 -8.74 -18.59 6.16
N SER A 160 -7.60 -19.05 5.63
CA SER A 160 -6.91 -20.26 6.10
C SER A 160 -5.86 -20.04 7.19
N LEU A 161 -5.45 -18.79 7.48
CA LEU A 161 -4.25 -18.48 8.29
C LEU A 161 -4.51 -18.40 9.81
N GLY A 162 -5.75 -18.60 10.24
CA GLY A 162 -6.15 -18.37 11.63
C GLY A 162 -6.15 -16.87 12.00
N PRO A 163 -6.56 -16.53 13.24
CA PRO A 163 -6.74 -15.14 13.64
C PRO A 163 -5.40 -14.43 13.85
N LEU A 164 -5.39 -13.13 13.54
CA LEU A 164 -4.29 -12.24 13.89
C LEU A 164 -4.20 -12.05 15.41
N GLU A 165 -3.10 -12.53 16.01
CA GLU A 165 -2.89 -12.43 17.46
C GLU A 165 -2.54 -11.02 17.91
N ASP A 166 -1.61 -10.34 17.22
CA ASP A 166 -1.11 -9.00 17.58
C ASP A 166 -1.07 -8.07 16.35
N LEU A 167 -1.09 -6.76 16.58
CA LEU A 167 -0.94 -5.81 15.49
C LEU A 167 0.50 -5.91 14.92
N PRO A 168 0.69 -5.95 13.59
CA PRO A 168 2.00 -6.03 12.97
C PRO A 168 2.95 -4.92 13.43
N ARG A 169 4.23 -5.22 13.57
CA ARG A 169 5.19 -4.24 14.10
C ARG A 169 5.36 -3.04 13.17
N HIS A 170 5.23 -3.24 11.86
CA HIS A 170 5.21 -2.15 10.88
C HIS A 170 4.13 -1.10 11.18
N LEU A 171 2.99 -1.51 11.74
CA LEU A 171 1.88 -0.61 12.06
C LEU A 171 2.01 -0.02 13.47
N VAL A 172 2.52 -0.80 14.43
CA VAL A 172 2.72 -0.33 15.81
C VAL A 172 3.70 0.83 15.89
N ALA A 173 4.75 0.84 15.05
CA ALA A 173 5.79 1.86 15.09
C ALA A 173 5.34 3.23 14.53
N ALA A 174 4.26 3.26 13.74
CA ALA A 174 3.85 4.47 13.04
C ALA A 174 3.10 5.45 13.95
N SER A 175 3.60 6.68 14.04
CA SER A 175 2.82 7.82 14.53
C SER A 175 1.90 8.35 13.42
N GLY A 176 0.80 9.00 13.80
CA GLY A 176 -0.13 9.59 12.84
C GLY A 176 0.44 10.80 12.12
N LEU A 177 -0.43 11.43 11.33
CA LEU A 177 -0.15 12.68 10.63
C LEU A 177 0.35 13.75 11.62
N ALA A 178 1.44 14.44 11.28
CA ALA A 178 2.05 15.42 12.17
C ALA A 178 1.17 16.67 12.27
N ASP A 179 0.90 17.18 13.48
CA ASP A 179 0.10 18.38 13.65
C ASP A 179 0.95 19.63 13.40
N PRO A 180 0.65 20.46 12.37
CA PRO A 180 1.46 21.65 12.08
C PRO A 180 1.46 22.66 13.23
N ARG A 181 0.46 22.65 14.12
CA ARG A 181 0.39 23.52 15.31
C ARG A 181 1.43 23.16 16.36
N CYS A 182 1.93 21.92 16.35
CA CYS A 182 2.91 21.40 17.31
C CYS A 182 4.29 21.19 16.68
N ASN A 183 4.32 20.77 15.42
CA ASN A 183 5.52 20.30 14.74
C ASN A 183 5.96 21.19 13.58
N GLY A 184 5.16 22.20 13.21
CA GLY A 184 5.39 23.07 12.06
C GLY A 184 4.92 22.48 10.74
N ALA A 185 4.87 23.33 9.71
CA ALA A 185 4.33 22.97 8.39
C ALA A 185 5.14 21.90 7.66
N ALA A 186 6.48 21.92 7.76
CA ALA A 186 7.32 20.99 6.99
C ALA A 186 7.12 19.51 7.38
N PRO A 187 7.12 19.13 8.67
CA PRO A 187 6.78 17.76 9.08
C PRO A 187 5.35 17.34 8.70
N PHE A 188 4.38 18.24 8.80
CA PHE A 188 3.01 17.99 8.34
C PHE A 188 2.97 17.63 6.85
N LEU A 189 3.56 18.48 6.00
CA LEU A 189 3.63 18.26 4.55
C LEU A 189 4.33 16.95 4.19
N ALA A 190 5.47 16.66 4.84
CA ALA A 190 6.18 15.41 4.62
C ALA A 190 5.30 14.20 4.99
N SER A 191 4.64 14.25 6.15
CA SER A 191 3.82 13.13 6.64
C SER A 191 2.60 12.81 5.77
N LEU A 192 2.09 13.76 4.98
CA LEU A 192 0.98 13.51 4.03
C LEU A 192 1.35 12.52 2.91
N PHE A 193 2.63 12.38 2.60
CA PHE A 193 3.12 11.45 1.58
C PHE A 193 3.56 10.10 2.14
N ILE A 194 3.39 9.85 3.44
CA ILE A 194 3.83 8.63 4.11
C ILE A 194 2.60 7.77 4.43
N PRO A 195 2.30 6.71 3.66
CA PRO A 195 1.04 5.97 3.78
C PRO A 195 0.78 5.43 5.19
N VAL A 196 1.82 4.98 5.89
CA VAL A 196 1.68 4.48 7.27
C VAL A 196 1.23 5.53 8.29
N ARG A 197 1.43 6.82 7.98
CA ARG A 197 1.01 7.95 8.82
C ARG A 197 -0.36 8.50 8.47
N THR A 198 -0.89 8.19 7.29
CA THR A 198 -2.16 8.73 6.77
C THR A 198 -3.25 7.68 6.61
N GLY A 199 -2.88 6.41 6.48
CA GLY A 199 -3.79 5.35 6.04
C GLY A 199 -4.28 5.54 4.60
N PHE A 200 -3.48 6.23 3.77
CA PHE A 200 -3.82 6.53 2.39
C PHE A 200 -2.58 6.78 1.52
N ILE A 201 -2.61 6.37 0.25
CA ILE A 201 -1.54 6.62 -0.72
C ILE A 201 -1.95 7.79 -1.62
N LEU A 202 -1.37 8.96 -1.34
CA LEU A 202 -1.58 10.18 -2.11
C LEU A 202 -0.79 10.16 -3.43
N LEU A 203 -1.51 10.19 -4.55
CA LEU A 203 -0.96 10.19 -5.90
C LEU A 203 -1.07 11.57 -6.56
N PRO A 204 -0.21 11.87 -7.57
CA PRO A 204 -0.28 13.14 -8.30
C PRO A 204 -1.67 13.45 -8.84
N ASP A 205 -2.35 12.47 -9.42
CA ASP A 205 -3.69 12.63 -9.99
C ASP A 205 -4.75 13.06 -8.96
N ASP A 206 -4.61 12.67 -7.68
CA ASP A 206 -5.52 13.13 -6.63
C ASP A 206 -5.35 14.63 -6.40
N LEU A 207 -4.10 15.11 -6.40
CA LEU A 207 -3.76 16.52 -6.27
C LEU A 207 -4.15 17.32 -7.51
N SER A 208 -4.00 16.75 -8.72
CA SER A 208 -4.45 17.38 -9.95
C SER A 208 -5.97 17.59 -9.95
N LYS A 209 -6.74 16.59 -9.51
CA LYS A 209 -8.20 16.73 -9.37
C LYS A 209 -8.57 17.82 -8.36
N LEU A 210 -7.89 17.87 -7.20
CA LEU A 210 -8.10 18.93 -6.22
C LEU A 210 -7.73 20.32 -6.79
N ALA A 211 -6.65 20.41 -7.58
CA ALA A 211 -6.25 21.65 -8.23
C ALA A 211 -7.28 22.13 -9.25
N GLU A 212 -7.86 21.22 -10.05
CA GLU A 212 -8.96 21.53 -10.97
C GLU A 212 -10.19 22.06 -10.24
N GLU A 213 -10.59 21.42 -9.12
CA GLU A 213 -11.74 21.85 -8.30
C GLU A 213 -11.55 23.25 -7.68
N VAL A 214 -10.30 23.61 -7.36
CA VAL A 214 -9.92 24.92 -6.84
C VAL A 214 -9.67 25.95 -7.95
N GLY A 215 -9.57 25.53 -9.21
CA GLY A 215 -9.30 26.39 -10.37
C GLY A 215 -7.83 26.79 -10.51
N ILE A 216 -6.90 25.97 -10.02
CA ILE A 216 -5.45 26.17 -10.13
C ILE A 216 -4.92 25.31 -11.28
N SER A 217 -4.30 25.95 -12.27
CA SER A 217 -3.53 25.22 -13.28
C SER A 217 -2.22 24.74 -12.66
N SER A 218 -2.08 23.42 -12.51
CA SER A 218 -0.79 22.83 -12.10
C SER A 218 0.12 22.67 -13.32
N GLU A 219 1.16 23.49 -13.41
CA GLU A 219 2.25 23.30 -14.38
C GLU A 219 3.31 22.28 -13.89
N TYR A 220 3.19 21.83 -12.63
CA TYR A 220 4.19 20.99 -11.98
C TYR A 220 3.93 19.50 -12.21
N GLN A 221 5.02 18.75 -12.38
CA GLN A 221 4.99 17.28 -12.41
C GLN A 221 5.22 16.66 -11.02
N ASP A 222 5.79 17.40 -10.06
CA ASP A 222 6.09 16.90 -8.72
C ASP A 222 4.94 17.12 -7.73
N ARG A 223 4.48 16.03 -7.10
CA ARG A 223 3.34 16.03 -6.16
C ARG A 223 3.53 16.97 -4.96
N ARG A 224 4.77 17.15 -4.47
CA ARG A 224 5.01 18.01 -3.31
C ARG A 224 4.82 19.46 -3.69
N SER A 225 5.37 19.89 -4.84
CA SER A 225 5.16 21.24 -5.36
C SER A 225 3.67 21.55 -5.59
N ILE A 226 2.90 20.61 -6.16
CA ILE A 226 1.45 20.79 -6.36
C ILE A 226 0.73 21.03 -5.03
N LEU A 227 1.01 20.20 -4.02
CA LEU A 227 0.39 20.33 -2.70
C LEU A 227 0.78 21.64 -2.00
N GLU A 228 2.05 22.05 -2.08
CA GLU A 228 2.52 23.31 -1.51
C GLU A 228 1.81 24.51 -2.15
N ASP A 229 1.60 24.49 -3.46
CA ASP A 229 0.86 25.55 -4.15
C ASP A 229 -0.64 25.56 -3.84
N LEU A 230 -1.27 24.39 -3.77
CA LEU A 230 -2.66 24.25 -3.34
C LEU A 230 -2.86 24.86 -1.95
N LEU A 231 -2.00 24.50 -1.00
CA LEU A 231 -2.05 25.03 0.37
C LEU A 231 -1.73 26.53 0.44
N ARG A 232 -0.89 27.05 -0.47
CA ARG A 232 -0.59 28.48 -0.52
C ARG A 232 -1.75 29.30 -1.06
N VAL A 233 -2.44 28.81 -2.09
CA VAL A 233 -3.49 29.56 -2.80
C VAL A 233 -4.86 29.38 -2.15
N ALA A 234 -5.20 28.16 -1.73
CA ALA A 234 -6.49 27.80 -1.17
C ALA A 234 -6.34 26.80 -0.01
N PRO A 235 -5.71 27.21 1.12
CA PRO A 235 -5.35 26.29 2.21
C PRO A 235 -6.55 25.54 2.75
N LYS A 236 -7.67 26.24 2.98
CA LYS A 236 -8.87 25.62 3.53
C LYS A 236 -9.46 24.58 2.59
N GLN A 237 -9.72 24.97 1.34
CA GLN A 237 -10.31 24.09 0.32
C GLN A 237 -9.43 22.87 0.08
N THR A 238 -8.10 23.05 0.10
CA THR A 238 -7.15 21.95 -0.03
C THR A 238 -7.24 20.97 1.14
N LEU A 239 -7.30 21.46 2.39
CA LEU A 239 -7.41 20.60 3.57
C LEU A 239 -8.75 19.84 3.60
N ASP A 240 -9.85 20.52 3.29
CA ASP A 240 -11.18 19.90 3.20
C ASP A 240 -11.20 18.84 2.08
N GLY A 241 -10.70 19.17 0.90
CA GLY A 241 -10.64 18.25 -0.25
C GLY A 241 -9.73 17.04 -0.01
N LEU A 242 -8.58 17.22 0.63
CA LEU A 242 -7.73 16.09 1.05
C LEU A 242 -8.47 15.17 2.01
N ALA A 243 -9.22 15.72 2.96
CA ALA A 243 -10.00 14.92 3.90
C ALA A 243 -11.09 14.12 3.18
N GLU A 244 -11.73 14.68 2.15
CA GLU A 244 -12.72 14.00 1.33
C GLU A 244 -12.10 12.89 0.47
N VAL A 245 -10.97 13.16 -0.17
CA VAL A 245 -10.22 12.14 -0.95
C VAL A 245 -9.83 10.95 -0.07
N ILE A 246 -9.32 11.21 1.13
CA ILE A 246 -8.93 10.14 2.07
C ILE A 246 -10.16 9.32 2.50
N LEU A 247 -11.29 9.96 2.80
CA LEU A 247 -12.52 9.27 3.19
C LEU A 247 -13.09 8.40 2.06
N ASP A 248 -13.21 8.97 0.86
CA ASP A 248 -13.75 8.26 -0.32
C ASP A 248 -12.93 7.00 -0.62
N ARG A 249 -11.61 7.13 -0.64
CA ARG A 249 -10.70 6.02 -0.99
C ARG A 249 -10.57 4.97 0.10
N SER A 250 -10.53 5.39 1.36
CA SER A 250 -10.45 4.44 2.49
C SER A 250 -11.69 3.54 2.59
N HIS A 251 -12.88 4.07 2.30
CA HIS A 251 -14.12 3.29 2.35
C HIS A 251 -14.08 2.07 1.42
N HIS A 252 -13.59 2.25 0.19
CA HIS A 252 -13.60 1.21 -0.84
C HIS A 252 -12.78 -0.01 -0.43
N TRP A 253 -11.54 0.19 0.02
CA TRP A 253 -10.68 -0.94 0.36
C TRP A 253 -11.01 -1.51 1.75
N LEU A 254 -11.39 -0.69 2.74
CA LEU A 254 -11.79 -1.18 4.06
C LEU A 254 -12.99 -2.13 3.97
N GLN A 255 -13.94 -1.86 3.07
CA GLN A 255 -15.08 -2.76 2.85
C GLN A 255 -14.64 -4.12 2.29
N ARG A 256 -13.69 -4.14 1.35
CA ARG A 256 -13.19 -5.37 0.72
C ARG A 256 -12.31 -6.20 1.66
N TRP A 257 -11.67 -5.54 2.62
CA TRP A 257 -10.69 -6.14 3.53
C TRP A 257 -11.12 -6.09 5.00
N ASP A 258 -12.42 -5.99 5.30
CA ASP A 258 -12.95 -5.93 6.67
C ASP A 258 -12.54 -7.16 7.50
N SER A 259 -12.36 -8.31 6.84
CA SER A 259 -11.87 -9.55 7.43
C SER A 259 -10.41 -9.51 7.92
N CYS A 260 -9.63 -8.46 7.60
CA CYS A 260 -8.26 -8.27 8.12
C CYS A 260 -8.21 -7.91 9.62
N GLY A 261 -9.36 -7.81 10.30
CA GLY A 261 -9.44 -7.72 11.77
C GLY A 261 -8.70 -6.50 12.33
N LYS A 262 -7.66 -6.74 13.13
CA LYS A 262 -6.90 -5.66 13.79
C LYS A 262 -6.20 -4.73 12.80
N ILE A 263 -5.78 -5.23 11.62
CA ILE A 263 -5.15 -4.40 10.58
C ILE A 263 -6.19 -3.44 9.98
N ALA A 264 -7.37 -3.95 9.58
CA ALA A 264 -8.46 -3.11 9.07
C ALA A 264 -8.88 -2.06 10.11
N SER A 265 -8.99 -2.46 11.38
CA SER A 265 -9.31 -1.55 12.48
C SER A 265 -8.25 -0.47 12.69
N HIS A 266 -6.96 -0.83 12.62
CA HIS A 266 -5.86 0.13 12.71
C HIS A 266 -5.95 1.19 11.63
N TRP A 267 -6.13 0.76 10.38
CA TRP A 267 -6.19 1.69 9.26
C TRP A 267 -7.44 2.55 9.26
N LYS A 268 -8.59 2.00 9.63
CA LYS A 268 -9.80 2.78 9.84
C LYS A 268 -9.56 3.91 10.85
N ASN A 269 -8.99 3.59 12.02
CA ASN A 269 -8.66 4.58 13.03
C ASN A 269 -7.65 5.61 12.50
N ARG A 270 -6.63 5.16 11.75
CA ARG A 270 -5.62 6.05 11.18
C ARG A 270 -6.21 7.06 10.20
N THR A 271 -7.03 6.59 9.26
CA THR A 271 -7.74 7.44 8.31
C THR A 271 -8.65 8.42 9.04
N GLU A 272 -9.42 7.96 10.03
CA GLU A 272 -10.30 8.83 10.83
C GLU A 272 -9.52 9.93 11.57
N GLU A 273 -8.35 9.60 12.15
CA GLU A 273 -7.45 10.57 12.79
C GLU A 273 -6.93 11.61 11.79
N SER A 274 -6.45 11.18 10.61
CA SER A 274 -5.96 12.08 9.57
C SER A 274 -7.05 13.04 9.08
N VAL A 275 -8.24 12.50 8.78
CA VAL A 275 -9.41 13.28 8.35
C VAL A 275 -9.84 14.27 9.42
N LYS A 276 -9.86 13.85 10.69
CA LYS A 276 -10.20 14.72 11.82
C LYS A 276 -9.22 15.88 11.93
N LEU A 277 -7.92 15.62 11.83
CA LEU A 277 -6.89 16.66 11.88
C LEU A 277 -7.06 17.65 10.71
N LEU A 278 -7.17 17.16 9.47
CA LEU A 278 -7.35 18.00 8.28
C LEU A 278 -8.58 18.92 8.40
N LYS A 279 -9.74 18.36 8.79
CA LYS A 279 -10.98 19.13 9.01
C LYS A 279 -10.90 20.10 10.19
N GLN A 280 -10.04 19.84 11.17
CA GLN A 280 -9.81 20.77 12.27
C GLN A 280 -8.94 21.94 11.81
N LEU A 281 -7.85 21.67 11.08
CA LEU A 281 -6.99 22.71 10.51
C LEU A 281 -7.76 23.61 9.54
N ALA A 282 -8.67 23.04 8.73
CA ALA A 282 -9.55 23.82 7.86
C ALA A 282 -10.48 24.77 8.64
N ARG A 283 -11.02 24.33 9.79
CA ARG A 283 -11.84 25.16 10.68
C ARG A 283 -11.03 26.24 11.39
N ASP A 284 -9.83 25.91 11.87
CA ASP A 284 -8.93 26.87 12.52
C ASP A 284 -8.62 28.05 11.56
N LEU A 285 -8.50 27.78 10.26
CA LEU A 285 -8.32 28.80 9.22
C LEU A 285 -9.56 29.68 8.99
N GLU A 286 -10.78 29.14 9.09
CA GLU A 286 -12.03 29.93 9.01
C GLU A 286 -12.18 30.89 10.19
N GLU A 287 -11.80 30.43 11.39
CA GLU A 287 -11.90 31.19 12.63
C GLU A 287 -10.78 32.26 12.77
N GLY A 288 -9.85 32.33 11.81
CA GLY A 288 -8.73 33.28 11.84
C GLY A 288 -7.64 32.91 12.85
N THR A 289 -7.64 31.67 13.34
CA THR A 289 -6.60 31.15 14.23
C THR A 289 -5.34 30.95 13.42
N ARG A 290 -4.30 31.78 13.65
CA ARG A 290 -3.03 31.64 12.93
C ARG A 290 -2.44 30.25 13.21
N LEU A 291 -2.33 29.43 12.16
CA LEU A 291 -1.40 28.31 12.13
C LEU A 291 0.01 28.90 12.31
N ALA A 292 0.65 28.60 13.43
CA ALA A 292 1.97 29.11 13.78
C ALA A 292 3.07 28.50 12.90
#